data_AF-A0A1H8QQW5-F1
#
_entry.id   AF-A0A1H8QQW5-F1
#
_cell.length_a   1.000
_cell.length_b   1.000
_cell.length_c   1.000
_cell.angle_alpha   90.00
_cell.angle_beta   90.00
_cell.angle_gamma   90.00
#
_symmetry.space_group_name_H-M   'P 1'
#
loop_
_entity.id
_entity.type
_entity.pdbx_description
1 polymer ?
#
loop_
_entity_poly.entity_id
_entity_poly.type
_entity_poly.pdbx_seq_one_letter_code
_entity_poly.pdbx_strand_id
1 'polypeptide(L)'
;MIKPLLTILLSVITLTVQAQTFCEKITKLKHECYGFKPKSLSQAQREAKSAQLDKFWDLAKSDKKEAALCLKNLILAENNDSYFCFDASSLLLSLDETKEYQSVVLEGVKKSNLEDLDLEPYVQLSFFLGKKGNDISALAEKLLSYPNAHVSLTQHAITLNAIDAGLFLYNTMSADKAEKSLFNIIANGNSTGKHNAAVVLNIISTPKGDSLVNHLIQNKELPDSVSNFILKDKQNFNIKTACKNVITRADALRKLNASSYDGDFICQASNALKPEDVEAVREARHNTTPGLSDEGLGRYFMLTALLITLRSK
;
A
#
# COMPACT_ATOMS: atom_id res chain seq x y z
N MET A 1 23.15 76.33 44.25
CA MET A 1 22.27 75.97 43.11
C MET A 1 22.81 74.67 42.52
N ILE A 2 22.30 73.49 42.93
CA ILE A 2 21.30 72.63 42.23
C ILE A 2 21.76 72.32 40.79
N LYS A 3 21.97 71.10 40.27
CA LYS A 3 22.06 69.67 40.68
C LYS A 3 22.65 68.96 39.43
N PRO A 4 23.44 67.88 39.54
CA PRO A 4 23.87 67.09 38.38
C PRO A 4 22.73 66.18 37.91
N LEU A 5 22.40 66.23 36.61
CA LEU A 5 21.42 65.35 35.97
C LEU A 5 22.12 64.02 35.63
N LEU A 6 22.07 63.09 36.57
CA LEU A 6 22.53 61.71 36.40
C LEU A 6 21.41 60.92 35.71
N THR A 7 21.45 60.81 34.39
CA THR A 7 20.52 59.99 33.61
C THR A 7 20.86 58.51 33.79
N ILE A 8 20.16 57.84 34.70
CA ILE A 8 20.22 56.40 34.91
C ILE A 8 19.53 55.71 33.72
N LEU A 9 20.31 55.16 32.80
CA LEU A 9 19.82 54.29 31.72
C LEU A 9 19.50 52.91 32.32
N LEU A 10 18.26 52.75 32.81
CA LEU A 10 17.75 51.50 33.35
C LEU A 10 17.38 50.56 32.18
N SER A 11 18.37 49.85 31.64
CA SER A 11 18.15 48.78 30.66
C SER A 11 17.50 47.59 31.37
N VAL A 12 16.17 47.58 31.42
CA VAL A 12 15.38 46.41 31.82
C VAL A 12 15.56 45.34 30.75
N ILE A 13 16.53 44.44 30.96
CA ILE A 13 16.66 43.22 30.17
C ILE A 13 15.48 42.33 30.59
N THR A 14 14.36 42.44 29.89
CA THR A 14 13.28 41.45 29.97
C THR A 14 13.81 40.16 29.34
N LEU A 15 14.35 39.27 30.16
CA LEU A 15 14.57 37.86 29.82
C LEU A 15 13.19 37.22 29.58
N THR A 16 12.65 37.38 28.38
CA THR A 16 11.49 36.60 27.94
C THR A 16 11.98 35.17 27.77
N VAL A 17 11.73 34.33 28.77
CA VAL A 17 11.78 32.88 28.62
C VAL A 17 10.67 32.53 27.63
N GLN A 18 10.99 32.53 26.33
CA GLN A 18 10.09 32.02 25.31
C GLN A 18 9.96 30.52 25.57
N ALA A 19 8.83 30.11 26.13
CA ALA A 19 8.50 28.71 26.28
C ALA A 19 8.52 28.08 24.89
N GLN A 20 9.36 27.06 24.71
CA GLN A 20 9.48 26.34 23.45
C GLN A 20 8.10 25.80 23.06
N THR A 21 7.65 26.12 21.86
CA THR A 21 6.39 25.62 21.30
C THR A 21 6.45 24.10 21.16
N PHE A 22 5.29 23.44 21.10
CA PHE A 22 5.26 21.99 20.90
C PHE A 22 5.96 21.58 19.60
N CYS A 23 5.76 22.36 18.52
CA CYS A 23 6.39 22.11 17.23
C CYS A 23 7.92 22.18 17.28
N GLU A 24 8.47 23.15 18.02
CA GLU A 24 9.91 23.27 18.22
C GLU A 24 10.45 22.08 19.02
N LYS A 25 9.70 21.55 20.01
CA LYS A 25 10.10 20.35 20.77
C LYS A 25 10.13 19.11 19.88
N ILE A 26 9.09 18.89 19.07
CA ILE A 26 9.02 17.78 18.10
C ILE A 26 10.15 17.90 17.07
N THR A 27 10.40 19.09 16.54
CA THR A 27 11.49 19.34 15.57
C THR A 27 12.85 19.04 16.18
N LYS A 28 13.07 19.46 17.44
CA LYS A 28 14.29 19.13 18.18
C LYS A 28 14.47 17.61 18.33
N LEU A 29 13.43 16.90 18.79
CA LEU A 29 13.49 15.44 18.93
C LEU A 29 13.70 14.74 17.59
N LYS A 30 13.12 15.25 16.50
CA LYS A 30 13.38 14.73 15.16
C LYS A 30 14.88 14.72 14.85
N HIS A 31 15.55 15.86 15.06
CA HIS A 31 16.99 15.99 14.81
C HIS A 31 17.85 15.09 15.71
N GLU A 32 17.39 14.81 16.93
CA GLU A 32 18.11 13.94 17.88
C GLU A 32 17.93 12.44 17.56
N CYS A 33 16.73 12.05 17.12
CA CYS A 33 16.37 10.63 17.02
C CYS A 33 16.56 10.04 15.61
N TYR A 34 16.28 10.80 14.55
CA TYR A 34 16.31 10.34 13.16
C TYR A 34 17.67 10.61 12.46
N GLY A 35 17.73 10.47 11.13
CA GLY A 35 18.95 10.62 10.34
C GLY A 35 19.77 9.33 10.19
N PHE A 36 19.18 8.17 10.43
CA PHE A 36 19.84 6.87 10.34
C PHE A 36 19.10 5.92 9.38
N LYS A 37 19.79 4.87 8.92
CA LYS A 37 19.20 3.80 8.11
C LYS A 37 19.01 2.54 8.96
N PRO A 38 17.77 2.08 9.24
CA PRO A 38 17.55 0.95 10.16
C PRO A 38 18.34 -0.32 9.81
N LYS A 39 18.46 -0.63 8.51
CA LYS A 39 19.18 -1.83 8.04
C LYS A 39 20.69 -1.76 8.20
N SER A 40 21.28 -0.56 8.39
CA SER A 40 22.71 -0.42 8.63
C SER A 40 23.10 -0.55 10.11
N LEU A 41 22.13 -0.68 11.01
CA LEU A 41 22.36 -0.79 12.44
C LEU A 41 22.45 -2.26 12.88
N SER A 42 23.27 -2.55 13.89
CA SER A 42 23.21 -3.81 14.62
C SER A 42 21.93 -3.92 15.44
N GLN A 43 21.60 -5.12 15.94
CA GLN A 43 20.42 -5.32 16.80
C GLN A 43 20.44 -4.41 18.03
N ALA A 44 21.57 -4.35 18.75
CA ALA A 44 21.73 -3.49 19.93
C ALA A 44 21.60 -1.99 19.59
N GLN A 45 22.11 -1.56 18.43
CA GLN A 45 21.95 -0.18 17.95
C GLN A 45 20.49 0.13 17.59
N ARG A 46 19.77 -0.82 16.97
CA ARG A 46 18.33 -0.68 16.68
C ARG A 46 17.51 -0.54 17.95
N GLU A 47 17.77 -1.37 18.97
CA GLU A 47 17.09 -1.29 20.27
C GLU A 47 17.34 0.07 20.95
N ALA A 48 18.60 0.52 20.99
CA ALA A 48 18.95 1.83 21.53
C ALA A 48 18.28 2.98 20.75
N LYS A 49 18.18 2.87 19.42
CA LYS A 49 17.50 3.87 18.58
C LYS A 49 15.99 3.83 18.75
N SER A 50 15.38 2.65 18.88
CA SER A 50 13.95 2.50 19.18
C SER A 50 13.59 3.24 20.46
N ALA A 51 14.37 3.05 21.54
CA ALA A 51 14.14 3.75 22.81
C ALA A 51 14.30 5.29 22.69
N GLN A 52 15.07 5.79 21.72
CA GLN A 52 15.13 7.22 21.42
C GLN A 52 13.87 7.69 20.67
N LEU A 53 13.43 6.92 19.67
CA LEU A 53 12.21 7.20 18.90
C LEU A 53 10.95 7.22 19.79
N ASP A 54 10.90 6.38 20.84
CA ASP A 54 9.80 6.37 21.80
C ASP A 54 9.56 7.77 22.41
N LYS A 55 10.61 8.54 22.67
CA LYS A 55 10.48 9.92 23.19
C LYS A 55 9.78 10.84 22.20
N PHE A 56 10.10 10.71 20.92
CA PHE A 56 9.44 11.47 19.85
C PHE A 56 7.96 11.09 19.75
N TRP A 57 7.68 9.78 19.75
CA TRP A 57 6.33 9.23 19.67
C TRP A 57 5.47 9.60 20.87
N ASP A 58 6.00 9.49 22.09
CA ASP A 58 5.30 9.83 23.32
C ASP A 58 4.97 11.32 23.39
N LEU A 59 5.90 12.19 22.99
CA LEU A 59 5.62 13.62 22.90
C LEU A 59 4.50 13.87 21.89
N ALA A 60 4.57 13.31 20.68
CA ALA A 60 3.54 13.46 19.67
C ALA A 60 2.16 12.96 20.13
N LYS A 61 2.11 11.86 20.88
CA LYS A 61 0.86 11.30 21.42
C LYS A 61 0.29 12.10 22.59
N SER A 62 1.10 12.89 23.30
CA SER A 62 0.67 13.68 24.46
C SER A 62 -0.27 14.84 24.09
N ASP A 63 -0.14 15.39 22.88
CA ASP A 63 -1.09 16.35 22.30
C ASP A 63 -1.27 16.04 20.80
N LYS A 64 -2.26 15.18 20.51
CA LYS A 64 -2.50 14.69 19.15
C LYS A 64 -2.78 15.82 18.16
N LYS A 65 -3.49 16.87 18.59
CA LYS A 65 -3.94 17.95 17.70
C LYS A 65 -2.76 18.84 17.31
N GLU A 66 -1.96 19.27 18.29
CA GLU A 66 -0.78 20.08 18.01
C GLU A 66 0.31 19.26 17.27
N ALA A 67 0.45 17.98 17.61
CA ALA A 67 1.36 17.06 16.92
C ALA A 67 0.98 16.81 15.45
N ALA A 68 -0.30 16.57 15.14
CA ALA A 68 -0.72 16.33 13.76
C ALA A 68 -0.37 17.51 12.84
N LEU A 69 -0.61 18.75 13.32
CA LEU A 69 -0.23 19.96 12.60
C LEU A 69 1.30 20.08 12.42
N CYS A 70 2.07 19.77 13.47
CA CYS A 70 3.53 19.78 13.40
C CYS A 70 4.08 18.75 12.41
N LEU A 71 3.65 17.50 12.55
CA LEU A 71 4.09 16.37 11.71
C LEU A 71 3.76 16.62 10.25
N LYS A 72 2.58 17.18 9.95
CA LYS A 72 2.23 17.59 8.58
C LYS A 72 3.30 18.49 7.97
N ASN A 73 3.71 19.54 8.68
CA ASN A 73 4.72 20.47 8.18
C ASN A 73 6.10 19.81 8.04
N LEU A 74 6.48 18.98 9.00
CA LEU A 74 7.77 18.27 8.96
C LEU A 74 7.85 17.25 7.81
N ILE A 75 6.79 16.49 7.56
CA ILE A 75 6.72 15.50 6.46
C ILE A 75 6.81 16.20 5.10
N LEU A 76 6.10 17.31 4.94
CA LEU A 76 6.12 18.07 3.69
C LEU A 76 7.50 18.68 3.42
N ALA A 77 8.18 19.18 4.46
CA ALA A 77 9.50 19.80 4.35
C ALA A 77 10.67 18.80 4.21
N GLU A 78 10.53 17.57 4.71
CA GLU A 78 11.60 16.56 4.66
C GLU A 78 11.83 16.02 3.24
N ASN A 79 13.09 15.93 2.82
CA ASN A 79 13.50 15.37 1.52
C ASN A 79 14.74 14.46 1.61
N ASN A 80 15.40 14.40 2.76
CA ASN A 80 16.67 13.71 2.96
C ASN A 80 16.54 12.45 3.81
N ASP A 81 15.52 12.38 4.68
CA ASP A 81 15.29 11.24 5.56
C ASP A 81 14.03 10.46 5.16
N SER A 82 14.26 9.41 4.35
CA SER A 82 13.23 8.49 3.85
C SER A 82 12.53 7.72 4.97
N TYR A 83 13.27 7.35 6.04
CA TYR A 83 12.74 6.60 7.17
C TYR A 83 11.82 7.48 8.01
N PHE A 84 12.25 8.71 8.34
CA PHE A 84 11.39 9.70 9.00
C PHE A 84 10.11 9.95 8.20
N CYS A 85 10.21 10.13 6.88
CA CYS A 85 9.02 10.38 6.05
C CYS A 85 7.98 9.27 6.19
N PHE A 86 8.39 8.00 6.25
CA PHE A 86 7.49 6.87 6.45
C PHE A 86 6.96 6.79 7.89
N ASP A 87 7.85 6.84 8.87
CA ASP A 87 7.54 6.67 10.29
C ASP A 87 6.61 7.79 10.78
N ALA A 88 6.94 9.06 10.47
CA ALA A 88 6.12 10.21 10.80
C ALA A 88 4.76 10.20 10.08
N SER A 89 4.69 9.67 8.85
CA SER A 89 3.41 9.52 8.13
C SER A 89 2.52 8.47 8.80
N SER A 90 3.10 7.35 9.22
CA SER A 90 2.39 6.31 9.97
C SER A 90 1.88 6.85 11.31
N LEU A 91 2.73 7.59 12.03
CA LEU A 91 2.36 8.26 13.27
C LEU A 91 1.26 9.30 13.05
N LEU A 92 1.40 10.19 12.07
CA LEU A 92 0.40 11.21 11.73
C LEU A 92 -0.96 10.57 11.49
N LEU A 93 -1.01 9.49 10.70
CA LEU A 93 -2.25 8.79 10.43
C LEU A 93 -2.87 8.19 11.70
N SER A 94 -2.06 7.67 12.63
CA SER A 94 -2.54 7.14 13.91
C SER A 94 -3.09 8.21 14.86
N LEU A 95 -2.70 9.48 14.66
CA LEU A 95 -3.19 10.61 15.44
C LEU A 95 -4.47 11.19 14.85
N ASP A 96 -4.56 11.26 13.51
CA ASP A 96 -5.69 11.84 12.80
C ASP A 96 -5.86 11.21 11.40
N GLU A 97 -6.97 10.50 11.18
CA GLU A 97 -7.31 9.85 9.91
C GLU A 97 -8.10 10.73 8.92
N THR A 98 -8.26 12.02 9.19
CA THR A 98 -9.03 12.90 8.29
C THR A 98 -8.43 12.96 6.89
N LYS A 99 -9.27 13.22 5.89
CA LYS A 99 -8.86 13.30 4.47
C LYS A 99 -7.74 14.33 4.24
N GLU A 100 -7.70 15.38 5.04
CA GLU A 100 -6.63 16.38 4.98
C GLU A 100 -5.26 15.74 5.18
N TYR A 101 -5.07 14.99 6.26
CA TYR A 101 -3.79 14.36 6.58
C TYR A 101 -3.49 13.14 5.72
N GLN A 102 -4.49 12.41 5.22
CA GLN A 102 -4.25 11.29 4.30
C GLN A 102 -3.42 11.70 3.07
N SER A 103 -3.64 12.90 2.53
CA SER A 103 -2.85 13.42 1.42
C SER A 103 -1.39 13.64 1.80
N VAL A 104 -1.12 14.16 2.99
CA VAL A 104 0.23 14.39 3.52
C VAL A 104 0.94 13.07 3.82
N VAL A 105 0.23 12.11 4.41
CA VAL A 105 0.71 10.75 4.66
C VAL A 105 1.10 10.10 3.33
N LEU A 106 0.25 10.20 2.30
CA LEU A 106 0.57 9.67 0.96
C LEU A 106 1.86 10.30 0.39
N GLU A 107 2.02 11.61 0.47
CA GLU A 107 3.25 12.29 0.02
C GLU A 107 4.49 11.87 0.81
N GLY A 108 4.37 11.71 2.13
CA GLY A 108 5.47 11.22 2.97
C GLY A 108 5.85 9.78 2.63
N VAL A 109 4.89 8.87 2.46
CA VAL A 109 5.16 7.47 2.07
C VAL A 109 5.75 7.39 0.66
N LYS A 110 5.39 8.30 -0.26
CA LYS A 110 6.05 8.39 -1.58
C LYS A 110 7.54 8.73 -1.47
N LYS A 111 7.97 9.48 -0.46
CA LYS A 111 9.39 9.81 -0.22
C LYS A 111 10.17 8.68 0.45
N SER A 112 9.51 7.63 0.93
CA SER A 112 10.18 6.53 1.61
C SER A 112 11.05 5.70 0.68
N ASN A 113 12.03 5.00 1.24
CA ASN A 113 12.87 4.03 0.55
C ASN A 113 12.58 2.65 1.13
N LEU A 114 12.14 1.70 0.29
CA LEU A 114 11.80 0.34 0.75
C LEU A 114 13.01 -0.41 1.33
N GLU A 115 14.23 -0.02 0.96
CA GLU A 115 15.44 -0.58 1.57
C GLU A 115 15.57 -0.20 3.04
N ASP A 116 14.99 0.91 3.49
CA ASP A 116 15.07 1.36 4.88
C ASP A 116 13.89 0.89 5.73
N LEU A 117 12.94 0.13 5.15
CA LEU A 117 11.69 -0.25 5.77
C LEU A 117 11.52 -1.77 5.93
N ASP A 118 10.70 -2.12 6.92
CA ASP A 118 9.95 -3.37 6.94
C ASP A 118 8.74 -3.23 6.01
N LEU A 119 8.51 -4.22 5.16
CA LEU A 119 7.49 -4.10 4.11
C LEU A 119 6.06 -4.35 4.61
N GLU A 120 5.87 -5.06 5.73
CA GLU A 120 4.52 -5.30 6.28
C GLU A 120 3.80 -3.98 6.64
N PRO A 121 4.39 -3.07 7.45
CA PRO A 121 3.80 -1.76 7.70
C PRO A 121 3.58 -0.93 6.43
N TYR A 122 4.50 -1.01 5.45
CA TYR A 122 4.37 -0.29 4.19
C TYR A 122 3.14 -0.73 3.39
N VAL A 123 2.92 -2.04 3.27
CA VAL A 123 1.77 -2.59 2.56
C VAL A 123 0.48 -2.30 3.33
N GLN A 124 0.48 -2.43 4.66
CA GLN A 124 -0.69 -2.09 5.49
C GLN A 124 -1.11 -0.63 5.33
N LEU A 125 -0.16 0.30 5.40
CA LEU A 125 -0.44 1.72 5.23
C LEU A 125 -0.92 2.06 3.81
N SER A 126 -0.25 1.50 2.79
CA SER A 126 -0.64 1.71 1.38
C SER A 126 -2.04 1.15 1.10
N PHE A 127 -2.34 -0.05 1.62
CA PHE A 127 -3.64 -0.68 1.49
C PHE A 127 -4.74 0.14 2.17
N PHE A 128 -4.50 0.62 3.39
CA PHE A 128 -5.42 1.50 4.10
C PHE A 128 -5.73 2.77 3.29
N LEU A 129 -4.70 3.46 2.79
CA LEU A 129 -4.87 4.68 1.99
C LEU A 129 -5.71 4.41 0.73
N GLY A 130 -5.45 3.30 0.05
CA GLY A 130 -6.23 2.83 -1.10
C GLY A 130 -7.69 2.58 -0.75
N LYS A 131 -7.97 1.87 0.37
CA LYS A 131 -9.35 1.63 0.86
C LYS A 131 -10.09 2.92 1.22
N LYS A 132 -9.38 3.99 1.61
CA LYS A 132 -9.96 5.34 1.83
C LYS A 132 -10.15 6.14 0.53
N GLY A 133 -9.80 5.57 -0.63
CA GLY A 133 -9.99 6.16 -1.95
C GLY A 133 -8.82 7.03 -2.44
N ASN A 134 -7.65 6.97 -1.78
CA ASN A 134 -6.46 7.69 -2.24
C ASN A 134 -5.83 7.01 -3.45
N ASP A 135 -5.16 7.79 -4.29
CA ASP A 135 -4.38 7.24 -5.41
C ASP A 135 -3.03 6.70 -4.92
N ILE A 136 -2.98 5.38 -4.75
CA ILE A 136 -1.77 4.67 -4.29
C ILE A 136 -0.98 4.04 -5.44
N SER A 137 -1.21 4.44 -6.70
CA SER A 137 -0.54 3.84 -7.87
C SER A 137 0.98 3.88 -7.76
N ALA A 138 1.53 5.04 -7.35
CA ALA A 138 2.98 5.20 -7.15
C ALA A 138 3.53 4.30 -6.01
N LEU A 139 2.73 4.04 -4.97
CA LEU A 139 3.15 3.16 -3.87
C LEU A 139 3.14 1.69 -4.30
N ALA A 140 2.12 1.27 -5.06
CA ALA A 140 2.03 -0.06 -5.62
C ALA A 140 3.13 -0.31 -6.67
N GLU A 141 3.43 0.68 -7.52
CA GLU A 141 4.55 0.64 -8.48
C GLU A 141 5.89 0.45 -7.79
N LYS A 142 6.15 1.22 -6.72
CA LYS A 142 7.38 1.11 -5.93
C LYS A 142 7.57 -0.30 -5.38
N LEU A 143 6.49 -0.91 -4.86
CA LEU A 143 6.52 -2.28 -4.36
C LEU A 143 6.76 -3.31 -5.48
N LEU A 144 6.04 -3.20 -6.60
CA LEU A 144 6.21 -4.12 -7.73
C LEU A 144 7.61 -4.06 -8.34
N SER A 145 8.25 -2.90 -8.30
CA SER A 145 9.58 -2.69 -8.87
C SER A 145 10.72 -3.08 -7.93
N TYR A 146 10.41 -3.52 -6.70
CA TYR A 146 11.40 -3.89 -5.70
C TYR A 146 11.78 -5.39 -5.82
N PRO A 147 13.04 -5.72 -6.19
CA PRO A 147 13.43 -7.08 -6.61
C PRO A 147 13.32 -8.15 -5.53
N ASN A 148 13.46 -7.76 -4.25
CA ASN A 148 13.50 -8.69 -3.12
C ASN A 148 12.35 -8.42 -2.15
N ALA A 149 11.17 -8.13 -2.68
CA ALA A 149 9.99 -7.89 -1.85
C ALA A 149 9.56 -9.17 -1.14
N HIS A 150 9.67 -9.17 0.18
CA HIS A 150 9.12 -10.20 1.07
C HIS A 150 8.33 -9.51 2.17
N VAL A 151 7.02 -9.71 2.16
CA VAL A 151 6.08 -9.10 3.11
C VAL A 151 5.55 -10.19 4.01
N SER A 152 6.11 -10.32 5.20
CA SER A 152 5.62 -11.27 6.20
C SER A 152 4.39 -10.68 6.88
N LEU A 153 3.21 -11.29 6.67
CA LEU A 153 1.99 -10.93 7.40
C LEU A 153 1.97 -11.73 8.69
N THR A 154 2.45 -11.14 9.77
CA THR A 154 2.75 -11.86 11.02
C THR A 154 1.50 -12.52 11.61
N GLN A 155 0.34 -11.89 11.46
CA GLN A 155 -0.95 -12.40 11.97
C GLN A 155 -1.46 -13.63 11.19
N HIS A 156 -0.96 -13.86 9.97
CA HIS A 156 -1.42 -14.92 9.06
C HIS A 156 -0.35 -15.96 8.75
N ALA A 157 0.85 -15.83 9.35
CA ALA A 157 1.99 -16.72 9.11
C ALA A 157 2.31 -16.97 7.62
N ILE A 158 2.07 -15.95 6.77
CA ILE A 158 2.29 -16.00 5.33
C ILE A 158 3.33 -14.95 4.92
N THR A 159 4.18 -15.28 3.95
CA THR A 159 5.07 -14.32 3.30
C THR A 159 4.60 -14.09 1.87
N LEU A 160 4.26 -12.84 1.55
CA LEU A 160 3.89 -12.42 0.22
C LEU A 160 5.13 -11.95 -0.55
N ASN A 161 5.22 -12.29 -1.83
CA ASN A 161 6.14 -11.63 -2.76
C ASN A 161 5.55 -10.30 -3.26
N ALA A 162 6.29 -9.57 -4.11
CA ALA A 162 5.80 -8.32 -4.72
C ALA A 162 4.49 -8.50 -5.51
N ILE A 163 4.31 -9.60 -6.22
CA ILE A 163 3.11 -9.88 -7.02
C ILE A 163 1.90 -10.02 -6.10
N ASP A 164 1.98 -10.90 -5.10
CA ASP A 164 0.87 -11.18 -4.17
C ASP A 164 0.50 -9.94 -3.34
N ALA A 165 1.50 -9.23 -2.80
CA ALA A 165 1.26 -7.97 -2.09
C ALA A 165 0.72 -6.87 -3.03
N GLY A 166 1.20 -6.84 -4.28
CA GLY A 166 0.69 -5.96 -5.32
C GLY A 166 -0.78 -6.20 -5.64
N LEU A 167 -1.24 -7.47 -5.67
CA LEU A 167 -2.65 -7.79 -5.89
C LEU A 167 -3.55 -7.14 -4.85
N PHE A 168 -3.18 -7.15 -3.57
CA PHE A 168 -3.93 -6.42 -2.53
C PHE A 168 -4.02 -4.93 -2.82
N LEU A 169 -2.89 -4.29 -3.16
CA LEU A 169 -2.85 -2.85 -3.42
C LEU A 169 -3.65 -2.47 -4.67
N TYR A 170 -3.47 -3.18 -5.78
CA TYR A 170 -4.21 -2.92 -7.01
C TYR A 170 -5.70 -3.24 -6.87
N ASN A 171 -6.08 -4.21 -6.02
CA ASN A 171 -7.48 -4.48 -5.73
C ASN A 171 -8.16 -3.31 -5.01
N THR A 172 -7.43 -2.39 -4.37
CA THR A 172 -8.03 -1.17 -3.77
C THR A 172 -8.38 -0.09 -4.80
N MET A 173 -7.95 -0.24 -6.06
CA MET A 173 -8.17 0.72 -7.14
C MET A 173 -9.31 0.29 -8.06
N SER A 174 -9.89 1.25 -8.79
CA SER A 174 -10.72 0.92 -9.96
C SER A 174 -9.90 0.18 -11.03
N ALA A 175 -10.53 -0.71 -11.80
CA ALA A 175 -9.87 -1.46 -12.87
C ALA A 175 -9.10 -0.56 -13.85
N ASP A 176 -9.70 0.52 -14.35
CA ASP A 176 -9.04 1.43 -15.29
C ASP A 176 -7.77 2.09 -14.71
N LYS A 177 -7.78 2.46 -13.43
CA LYS A 177 -6.62 3.03 -12.74
C LYS A 177 -5.52 1.99 -12.57
N ALA A 178 -5.88 0.79 -12.12
CA ALA A 178 -4.93 -0.32 -11.98
C ALA A 178 -4.27 -0.66 -13.32
N GLU A 179 -5.06 -0.81 -14.39
CA GLU A 179 -4.56 -1.06 -15.75
C GLU A 179 -3.60 0.02 -16.21
N LYS A 180 -3.99 1.30 -16.09
CA LYS A 180 -3.15 2.42 -16.53
C LYS A 180 -1.79 2.42 -15.82
N SER A 181 -1.79 2.18 -14.51
CA SER A 181 -0.56 2.08 -13.71
C SER A 181 0.29 0.89 -14.17
N LEU A 182 -0.29 -0.30 -14.30
CA LEU A 182 0.41 -1.51 -14.74
C LEU A 182 0.97 -1.39 -16.16
N PHE A 183 0.23 -0.78 -17.08
CA PHE A 183 0.69 -0.50 -18.45
C PHE A 183 1.92 0.40 -18.44
N ASN A 184 1.91 1.45 -17.62
CA ASN A 184 3.05 2.33 -17.46
C ASN A 184 4.28 1.57 -16.94
N ILE A 185 4.11 0.70 -15.94
CA ILE A 185 5.22 -0.10 -15.39
C ILE A 185 5.77 -1.07 -16.44
N ILE A 186 4.91 -1.72 -17.21
CA ILE A 186 5.34 -2.64 -18.30
C ILE A 186 6.15 -1.89 -19.37
N ALA A 187 5.72 -0.67 -19.73
CA ALA A 187 6.41 0.15 -20.72
C ALA A 187 7.75 0.69 -20.18
N ASN A 188 7.72 1.29 -18.98
CA ASN A 188 8.76 2.20 -18.50
C ASN A 188 9.51 1.74 -17.25
N GLY A 189 9.04 0.68 -16.57
CA GLY A 189 9.62 0.18 -15.33
C GLY A 189 10.97 -0.52 -15.50
N ASN A 190 11.61 -0.87 -14.39
CA ASN A 190 12.78 -1.73 -14.40
C ASN A 190 12.39 -3.19 -14.74
N SER A 191 13.37 -4.08 -14.94
CA SER A 191 13.11 -5.48 -15.32
C SER A 191 12.17 -6.21 -14.33
N THR A 192 12.38 -6.02 -13.03
CA THR A 192 11.51 -6.55 -11.97
C THR A 192 10.09 -6.02 -12.08
N GLY A 193 9.91 -4.70 -12.18
CA GLY A 193 8.62 -4.04 -12.28
C GLY A 193 7.87 -4.50 -13.52
N LYS A 194 8.53 -4.56 -14.69
CA LYS A 194 7.95 -5.06 -15.94
C LYS A 194 7.42 -6.48 -15.81
N HIS A 195 8.23 -7.38 -15.24
CA HIS A 195 7.84 -8.75 -14.96
C HIS A 195 6.61 -8.81 -14.05
N ASN A 196 6.72 -8.21 -12.86
CA ASN A 196 5.69 -8.29 -11.83
C ASN A 196 4.38 -7.64 -12.30
N ALA A 197 4.46 -6.50 -13.00
CA ALA A 197 3.30 -5.82 -13.53
C ALA A 197 2.60 -6.62 -14.64
N ALA A 198 3.33 -7.31 -15.51
CA ALA A 198 2.71 -8.19 -16.51
C ALA A 198 1.93 -9.35 -15.86
N VAL A 199 2.49 -9.94 -14.80
CA VAL A 199 1.82 -11.01 -14.05
C VAL A 199 0.58 -10.48 -13.31
N VAL A 200 0.71 -9.38 -12.58
CA VAL A 200 -0.43 -8.74 -11.89
C VAL A 200 -1.53 -8.36 -12.91
N LEU A 201 -1.14 -7.80 -14.06
CA LEU A 201 -2.06 -7.42 -15.12
C LEU A 201 -2.85 -8.62 -15.68
N ASN A 202 -2.19 -9.77 -15.83
CA ASN A 202 -2.87 -11.02 -16.19
C ASN A 202 -3.89 -11.43 -15.12
N ILE A 203 -3.53 -11.36 -13.84
CA ILE A 203 -4.38 -11.83 -12.73
C ILE A 203 -5.59 -10.89 -12.53
N ILE A 204 -5.45 -9.57 -12.68
CA ILE A 204 -6.62 -8.68 -12.56
C ILE A 204 -7.71 -8.96 -13.62
N SER A 205 -7.38 -9.68 -14.69
CA SER A 205 -8.34 -10.27 -15.61
C SER A 205 -9.30 -9.26 -16.26
N THR A 206 -8.74 -8.27 -16.95
CA THR A 206 -9.46 -7.25 -17.69
C THR A 206 -9.31 -7.40 -19.21
N PRO A 207 -10.29 -7.00 -20.03
CA PRO A 207 -10.18 -7.09 -21.49
C PRO A 207 -8.96 -6.38 -22.08
N LYS A 208 -8.66 -5.16 -21.61
CA LYS A 208 -7.48 -4.41 -22.09
C LYS A 208 -6.19 -5.05 -21.60
N GLY A 209 -6.17 -5.48 -20.32
CA GLY A 209 -5.04 -6.21 -19.74
C GLY A 209 -4.68 -7.47 -20.52
N ASP A 210 -5.66 -8.32 -20.81
CA ASP A 210 -5.45 -9.53 -21.62
C ASP A 210 -4.97 -9.21 -23.03
N SER A 211 -5.55 -8.19 -23.67
CA SER A 211 -5.17 -7.79 -25.03
C SER A 211 -3.70 -7.38 -25.06
N LEU A 212 -3.26 -6.54 -24.11
CA LEU A 212 -1.86 -6.14 -24.00
C LEU A 212 -0.96 -7.35 -23.71
N VAL A 213 -1.27 -8.14 -22.68
CA VAL A 213 -0.44 -9.29 -22.29
C VAL A 213 -0.31 -10.29 -23.43
N ASN A 214 -1.39 -10.61 -24.14
CA ASN A 214 -1.35 -11.52 -25.28
C ASN A 214 -0.51 -10.95 -26.44
N HIS A 215 -0.62 -9.65 -26.72
CA HIS A 215 0.21 -8.97 -27.72
C HIS A 215 1.70 -9.08 -27.38
N LEU A 216 2.07 -8.79 -26.14
CA LEU A 216 3.46 -8.87 -25.68
C LEU A 216 4.01 -10.30 -25.76
N ILE A 217 3.20 -11.32 -25.43
CA ILE A 217 3.57 -12.73 -25.57
C ILE A 217 3.77 -13.09 -27.05
N GLN A 218 2.83 -12.72 -27.94
CA GLN A 218 2.89 -13.04 -29.36
C GLN A 218 4.11 -12.43 -30.05
N ASN A 219 4.48 -11.21 -29.66
CA ASN A 219 5.64 -10.50 -30.21
C ASN A 219 6.96 -10.82 -29.49
N LYS A 220 6.96 -11.70 -28.48
CA LYS A 220 8.13 -12.03 -27.65
C LYS A 220 8.75 -10.81 -26.95
N GLU A 221 7.90 -9.87 -26.52
CA GLU A 221 8.29 -8.67 -25.77
C GLU A 221 8.37 -8.93 -24.26
N LEU A 222 7.93 -10.10 -23.80
CA LEU A 222 8.16 -10.60 -22.45
C LEU A 222 9.21 -11.72 -22.46
N PRO A 223 10.07 -11.83 -21.42
CA PRO A 223 10.95 -12.98 -21.28
C PRO A 223 10.16 -14.30 -21.21
N ASP A 224 10.72 -15.37 -21.78
CA ASP A 224 10.04 -16.68 -21.88
C ASP A 224 9.52 -17.21 -20.55
N SER A 225 10.27 -16.99 -19.46
CA SER A 225 9.85 -17.38 -18.11
C SER A 225 8.54 -16.71 -17.68
N VAL A 226 8.35 -15.44 -18.03
CA VAL A 226 7.14 -14.66 -17.72
C VAL A 226 5.97 -15.13 -18.57
N SER A 227 6.21 -15.28 -19.88
CA SER A 227 5.22 -15.78 -20.83
C SER A 227 4.72 -17.16 -20.42
N ASN A 228 5.63 -18.08 -20.07
CA ASN A 228 5.29 -19.42 -19.61
C ASN A 228 4.53 -19.41 -18.28
N PHE A 229 4.91 -18.54 -17.35
CA PHE A 229 4.20 -18.36 -16.08
C PHE A 229 2.75 -17.91 -16.34
N ILE A 230 2.56 -16.85 -17.13
CA ILE A 230 1.24 -16.30 -17.46
C ILE A 230 0.37 -17.34 -18.19
N LEU A 231 0.94 -18.05 -19.17
CA LEU A 231 0.21 -19.09 -19.91
C LEU A 231 -0.20 -20.25 -19.00
N LYS A 232 0.68 -20.66 -18.07
CA LYS A 232 0.37 -21.68 -17.06
C LYS A 232 -0.73 -21.21 -16.12
N ASP A 233 -0.69 -19.98 -15.64
CA ASP A 233 -1.73 -19.41 -14.79
C ASP A 233 -3.09 -19.40 -15.48
N LYS A 234 -3.16 -18.94 -16.74
CA LYS A 234 -4.40 -18.98 -17.54
C LYS A 234 -4.96 -20.40 -17.67
N GLN A 235 -4.09 -21.41 -17.76
CA GLN A 235 -4.52 -22.80 -17.79
C GLN A 235 -5.01 -23.29 -16.43
N ASN A 236 -4.34 -22.94 -15.34
CA ASN A 236 -4.68 -23.33 -13.97
C ASN A 236 -5.99 -22.69 -13.48
N PHE A 237 -6.26 -21.45 -13.89
CA PHE A 237 -7.46 -20.72 -13.51
C PHE A 237 -8.70 -21.10 -14.34
N ASN A 238 -8.52 -21.82 -15.45
CA ASN A 238 -9.65 -22.27 -16.26
C ASN A 238 -10.35 -23.47 -15.60
N ILE A 239 -11.58 -23.27 -15.15
CA ILE A 239 -12.39 -24.31 -14.50
C ILE A 239 -12.94 -25.25 -15.60
N LYS A 240 -12.23 -26.35 -15.86
CA LYS A 240 -12.57 -27.32 -16.92
C LYS A 240 -13.46 -28.49 -16.46
N THR A 241 -13.60 -28.69 -15.16
CA THR A 241 -14.26 -29.89 -14.62
C THR A 241 -15.77 -29.73 -14.63
N ALA A 242 -16.51 -30.78 -15.02
CA ALA A 242 -17.95 -30.84 -14.86
C ALA A 242 -18.32 -30.72 -13.36
N CYS A 243 -18.88 -29.58 -12.97
CA CYS A 243 -19.28 -29.34 -11.59
C CYS A 243 -20.50 -30.19 -11.23
N LYS A 244 -20.43 -30.85 -10.08
CA LYS A 244 -21.59 -31.54 -9.49
C LYS A 244 -22.56 -30.48 -8.96
N ASN A 245 -23.85 -30.72 -9.17
CA ASN A 245 -24.96 -29.83 -8.80
C ASN A 245 -24.98 -28.52 -9.62
N VAL A 246 -26.18 -28.06 -9.96
CA VAL A 246 -26.39 -26.82 -10.72
C VAL A 246 -27.08 -25.82 -9.81
N ILE A 247 -26.50 -24.64 -9.64
CA ILE A 247 -27.18 -23.49 -9.03
C ILE A 247 -27.80 -22.63 -10.12
N THR A 248 -28.85 -21.89 -9.78
CA THR A 248 -29.42 -20.91 -10.70
C THR A 248 -28.48 -19.70 -10.83
N ARG A 249 -28.56 -18.97 -11.96
CA ARG A 249 -27.83 -17.70 -12.13
C ARG A 249 -28.16 -16.70 -11.02
N ALA A 250 -29.43 -16.63 -10.62
CA ALA A 250 -29.88 -15.74 -9.54
C ALA A 250 -29.24 -16.11 -8.19
N ASP A 251 -29.15 -17.41 -7.87
CA ASP A 251 -28.46 -17.88 -6.65
C ASP A 251 -26.96 -17.61 -6.69
N ALA A 252 -26.33 -17.77 -7.86
CA ALA A 252 -24.91 -17.44 -8.03
C ALA A 252 -24.66 -15.96 -7.75
N LEU A 253 -25.42 -15.06 -8.38
CA LEU A 253 -25.33 -13.61 -8.17
C LEU A 253 -25.61 -13.21 -6.72
N ARG A 254 -26.61 -13.82 -6.08
CA ARG A 254 -26.91 -13.59 -4.66
C ARG A 254 -25.74 -14.01 -3.76
N LYS A 255 -25.14 -15.17 -4.04
CA LYS A 255 -23.99 -15.67 -3.26
C LYS A 255 -22.72 -14.85 -3.48
N LEU A 256 -22.51 -14.23 -4.65
CA LEU A 256 -21.38 -13.29 -4.88
C LEU A 256 -21.37 -12.08 -3.94
N ASN A 257 -22.47 -11.81 -3.24
CA ASN A 257 -22.53 -10.76 -2.21
C ASN A 257 -22.27 -11.31 -0.79
N ALA A 258 -21.99 -12.61 -0.65
CA ALA A 258 -21.67 -13.23 0.64
C ALA A 258 -20.21 -12.98 1.03
N SER A 259 -19.90 -13.20 2.31
CA SER A 259 -18.55 -12.99 2.85
C SER A 259 -17.61 -14.18 2.66
N SER A 260 -18.08 -15.33 2.17
CA SER A 260 -17.28 -16.55 2.04
C SER A 260 -17.69 -17.39 0.85
N TYR A 261 -16.68 -18.02 0.23
CA TYR A 261 -16.78 -18.89 -0.93
C TYR A 261 -15.95 -20.15 -0.68
N ASP A 262 -16.42 -21.27 -1.19
CA ASP A 262 -15.65 -22.51 -1.29
C ASP A 262 -15.45 -22.87 -2.78
N GLY A 263 -14.62 -23.88 -3.04
CA GLY A 263 -14.36 -24.35 -4.40
C GLY A 263 -15.62 -24.87 -5.11
N ASP A 264 -16.55 -25.47 -4.37
CA ASP A 264 -17.81 -26.00 -4.91
C ASP A 264 -18.68 -24.88 -5.47
N PHE A 265 -18.82 -23.77 -4.73
CA PHE A 265 -19.52 -22.59 -5.20
C PHE A 265 -18.89 -22.03 -6.47
N ILE A 266 -17.56 -21.85 -6.50
CA ILE A 266 -16.86 -21.28 -7.66
C ILE A 266 -17.08 -22.13 -8.91
N CYS A 267 -17.02 -23.46 -8.77
CA CYS A 267 -17.33 -24.38 -9.85
C CYS A 267 -18.79 -24.21 -10.31
N GLN A 268 -19.77 -24.29 -9.40
CA GLN A 268 -21.20 -24.18 -9.72
C GLN A 268 -21.54 -22.83 -10.37
N ALA A 269 -20.98 -21.74 -9.85
CA ALA A 269 -21.13 -20.39 -10.38
C ALA A 269 -20.54 -20.27 -11.79
N SER A 270 -19.42 -20.95 -12.07
CA SER A 270 -18.81 -20.95 -13.40
C SER A 270 -19.73 -21.56 -14.46
N ASN A 271 -20.64 -22.47 -14.12
CA ASN A 271 -21.65 -22.99 -15.05
C ASN A 271 -22.86 -22.04 -15.19
N ALA A 272 -23.29 -21.43 -14.08
CA ALA A 272 -24.52 -20.64 -14.02
C ALA A 272 -24.38 -19.21 -14.55
N LEU A 273 -23.24 -18.57 -14.30
CA LEU A 273 -22.96 -17.18 -14.69
C LEU A 273 -22.54 -17.08 -16.16
N LYS A 274 -22.73 -15.88 -16.72
CA LYS A 274 -22.50 -15.56 -18.13
C LYS A 274 -21.46 -14.45 -18.29
N PRO A 275 -20.95 -14.18 -19.51
CA PRO A 275 -20.02 -13.09 -19.76
C PRO A 275 -20.54 -11.72 -19.28
N GLU A 276 -21.85 -11.46 -19.35
CA GLU A 276 -22.42 -10.20 -18.84
C GLU A 276 -22.36 -10.04 -17.30
N ASP A 277 -22.05 -11.11 -16.55
CA ASP A 277 -21.95 -11.09 -15.07
C ASP A 277 -20.54 -10.72 -14.56
N VAL A 278 -19.58 -10.43 -15.45
CA VAL A 278 -18.17 -10.17 -15.10
C VAL A 278 -18.01 -9.05 -14.06
N GLU A 279 -18.78 -7.96 -14.15
CA GLU A 279 -18.69 -6.86 -13.19
C GLU A 279 -19.12 -7.26 -11.78
N ALA A 280 -20.16 -8.10 -11.65
CA ALA A 280 -20.59 -8.61 -10.35
C ALA A 280 -19.49 -9.47 -9.69
N VAL A 281 -18.77 -10.27 -10.47
CA VAL A 281 -17.63 -11.05 -9.96
C VAL A 281 -16.45 -10.15 -9.60
N ARG A 282 -16.19 -9.08 -10.36
CA ARG A 282 -15.17 -8.08 -10.01
C ARG A 282 -15.47 -7.36 -8.72
N GLU A 283 -16.72 -6.95 -8.52
CA GLU A 283 -17.17 -6.31 -7.28
C GLU A 283 -17.03 -7.26 -6.09
N ALA A 284 -17.47 -8.52 -6.24
CA ALA A 284 -17.24 -9.55 -5.23
C ALA A 284 -15.75 -9.69 -4.88
N ARG A 285 -14.86 -9.71 -5.89
CA ARG A 285 -13.42 -9.82 -5.71
C ARG A 285 -12.80 -8.59 -5.05
N HIS A 286 -13.31 -7.39 -5.36
CA HIS A 286 -12.91 -6.17 -4.65
C HIS A 286 -13.24 -6.28 -3.15
N ASN A 287 -14.38 -6.89 -2.83
CA ASN A 287 -14.86 -7.04 -1.46
C ASN A 287 -14.21 -8.20 -0.67
N THR A 288 -13.52 -9.16 -1.33
CA THR A 288 -12.89 -10.29 -0.64
C THR A 288 -11.61 -9.95 0.13
N THR A 289 -11.04 -8.77 -0.08
CA THR A 289 -9.89 -8.29 0.68
C THR A 289 -10.32 -7.13 1.58
N PRO A 290 -11.07 -7.37 2.67
CA PRO A 290 -11.34 -6.32 3.66
C PRO A 290 -10.07 -5.95 4.45
N GLY A 291 -9.09 -6.85 4.48
CA GLY A 291 -7.76 -6.66 5.04
C GLY A 291 -6.72 -7.50 4.29
N LEU A 292 -5.49 -7.48 4.80
CA LEU A 292 -4.37 -8.28 4.30
C LEU A 292 -4.38 -9.65 5.02
N SER A 293 -5.03 -10.65 4.43
CA SER A 293 -5.07 -12.02 4.97
C SER A 293 -4.92 -13.08 3.89
N ASP A 294 -4.44 -14.27 4.29
CA ASP A 294 -4.32 -15.43 3.40
C ASP A 294 -5.69 -15.92 2.93
N GLU A 295 -6.74 -15.87 3.76
CA GLU A 295 -8.09 -16.23 3.32
C GLU A 295 -8.64 -15.23 2.30
N GLY A 296 -8.35 -13.93 2.50
CA GLY A 296 -8.71 -12.88 1.55
C GLY A 296 -8.04 -13.10 0.19
N LEU A 297 -6.75 -13.48 0.19
CA LEU A 297 -6.00 -13.80 -1.02
C LEU A 297 -6.52 -15.08 -1.71
N GLY A 298 -6.82 -16.13 -0.92
CA GLY A 298 -7.41 -17.36 -1.44
C GLY A 298 -8.75 -17.11 -2.14
N ARG A 299 -9.62 -16.31 -1.52
CA ARG A 299 -10.90 -15.89 -2.13
C ARG A 299 -10.70 -15.01 -3.37
N TYR A 300 -9.71 -14.13 -3.35
CA TYR A 300 -9.35 -13.31 -4.51
C TYR A 300 -8.97 -14.19 -5.71
N PHE A 301 -8.16 -15.23 -5.50
CA PHE A 301 -7.77 -16.17 -6.55
C PHE A 301 -8.94 -17.05 -7.04
N MET A 302 -9.80 -17.50 -6.13
CA MET A 302 -11.04 -18.21 -6.48
C MET A 302 -11.93 -17.40 -7.43
N LEU A 303 -12.16 -16.12 -7.12
CA LEU A 303 -12.97 -15.23 -7.98
C LEU A 303 -12.23 -14.85 -9.27
N THR A 304 -10.90 -14.81 -9.25
CA THR A 304 -10.09 -14.65 -10.47
C THR A 304 -10.24 -15.85 -11.40
N ALA A 305 -10.26 -17.08 -10.87
CA ALA A 305 -10.55 -18.29 -11.66
C ALA A 305 -11.93 -18.20 -12.34
N LEU A 306 -12.94 -17.74 -11.60
CA LEU A 306 -14.28 -17.52 -12.11
C LEU A 306 -14.28 -16.46 -13.23
N LEU A 307 -13.60 -15.32 -13.03
CA LEU A 307 -13.48 -14.26 -14.04
C LEU A 307 -12.84 -14.77 -15.34
N ILE A 308 -11.72 -15.48 -15.24
CA ILE A 308 -11.02 -16.04 -16.41
C ILE A 308 -11.93 -17.02 -17.14
N THR A 309 -12.63 -17.88 -16.41
CA THR A 309 -13.56 -18.85 -16.98
C THR A 309 -14.71 -18.17 -17.74
N LEU A 310 -15.37 -17.18 -17.13
CA LEU A 310 -16.50 -16.46 -17.76
C LEU A 310 -16.11 -15.72 -19.03
N ARG A 311 -14.88 -15.22 -19.11
CA ARG A 311 -14.36 -14.51 -20.29
C ARG A 311 -13.96 -15.44 -21.43
N SER A 312 -13.78 -16.74 -21.14
CA SER A 312 -13.44 -17.76 -22.13
C SER A 312 -14.67 -18.44 -22.77
N LYS A 313 -15.87 -18.15 -22.26
CA LYS A 313 -17.15 -18.58 -22.84
C LYS A 313 -17.54 -17.70 -24.02
#